data_AF-K9NTA5-F1
#
_entry.id   AF-K9NTA5-F1
#
_cell.length_a   1.000
_cell.length_b   1.000
_cell.length_c   1.000
_cell.angle_alpha   90.00
_cell.angle_beta   90.00
_cell.angle_gamma   90.00
#
_symmetry.space_group_name_H-M   'P 1'
#
loop_
_entity.id
_entity.type
_entity.pdbx_description
1 polymer ?
#
loop_
_entity_poly.entity_id
_entity_poly.type
_entity_poly.pdbx_seq_one_letter_code
_entity_poly.pdbx_strand_id
1 'polypeptide(L)'
;MAMKKAMKAMKVKKSAKKSGKGMKKKAKRVSKVAQGKRAKSSVFRGTKEKTSGGLTKSGLVKNKRGKVVSKKKHEWGKKNYGTGLKKWIDAVTKARKALNIKGYHSIGGSSEKGKALLAKARVYYK
;
A
#
# COMPACT_ATOMS: atom_id res chain seq x y z
N MET A 1 30.43 61.54 54.97
CA MET A 1 30.42 61.19 53.53
C MET A 1 29.00 61.22 53.02
N ALA A 2 28.76 62.04 52.00
CA ALA A 2 27.51 62.10 51.27
C ALA A 2 27.40 60.93 50.30
N MET A 3 26.20 60.37 50.12
CA MET A 3 25.75 59.99 48.78
C MET A 3 24.23 60.18 48.70
N LYS A 4 23.88 60.97 47.70
CA LYS A 4 22.62 61.62 47.42
C LYS A 4 21.90 60.79 46.35
N LYS A 5 20.62 61.12 46.15
CA LYS A 5 19.93 61.16 44.84
C LYS A 5 19.26 59.83 44.40
N ALA A 6 17.93 59.63 44.46
CA ALA A 6 16.77 60.37 43.95
C ALA A 6 16.22 59.82 42.61
N MET A 7 14.89 59.95 42.48
CA MET A 7 14.10 60.04 41.23
C MET A 7 13.83 58.73 40.47
N LYS A 8 12.66 58.47 39.87
CA LYS A 8 11.42 59.24 39.65
C LYS A 8 10.38 58.31 38.99
N ALA A 9 9.12 58.66 39.19
CA ALA A 9 7.92 58.05 38.61
C ALA A 9 8.02 57.69 37.12
N MET A 10 7.39 56.57 36.73
CA MET A 10 6.92 56.39 35.35
C MET A 10 5.47 55.88 35.31
N LYS A 11 4.59 56.82 34.96
CA LYS A 11 3.22 56.63 34.50
C LYS A 11 3.17 55.72 33.26
N VAL A 12 2.15 54.86 33.22
CA VAL A 12 1.25 54.59 32.07
C VAL A 12 1.92 54.45 30.70
N LYS A 13 1.89 53.24 30.11
CA LYS A 13 1.42 53.08 28.72
C LYS A 13 0.74 51.72 28.48
N LYS A 14 -0.59 51.82 28.36
CA LYS A 14 -1.49 50.95 27.60
C LYS A 14 -0.92 50.75 26.19
N SER A 15 -0.24 49.63 25.92
CA SER A 15 0.02 49.18 24.55
C SER A 15 -0.87 47.97 24.27
N ALA A 16 -1.95 48.32 23.59
CA ALA A 16 -2.94 47.43 23.02
C ALA A 16 -2.32 46.15 22.44
N LYS A 17 -2.96 45.04 22.80
CA LYS A 17 -3.01 43.75 22.11
C LYS A 17 -3.25 43.99 20.61
N LYS A 18 -2.21 44.30 19.83
CA LYS A 18 -2.30 44.39 18.38
C LYS A 18 -2.20 42.97 17.86
N SER A 19 -3.39 42.39 17.68
CA SER A 19 -3.67 41.24 16.85
C SER A 19 -2.64 41.14 15.73
N GLY A 20 -1.72 40.18 15.86
CA GLY A 20 -0.88 39.73 14.78
C GLY A 20 -1.82 39.33 13.65
N LYS A 21 -1.92 40.18 12.64
CA LYS A 21 -2.73 39.99 11.44
C LYS A 21 -2.31 38.62 10.91
N GLY A 22 -3.17 37.63 11.13
CA GLY A 22 -2.87 36.23 10.86
C GLY A 22 -2.36 36.14 9.44
N MET A 23 -1.08 35.78 9.28
CA MET A 23 -0.48 35.58 7.98
C MET A 23 -1.37 34.56 7.27
N LYS A 24 -2.18 35.02 6.30
CA LYS A 24 -3.02 34.15 5.48
C LYS A 24 -2.05 33.16 4.85
N LYS A 25 -2.00 31.94 5.39
CA LYS A 25 -1.09 30.91 4.91
C LYS A 25 -1.46 30.70 3.46
N LYS A 26 -0.61 31.16 2.52
CA LYS A 26 -0.76 30.83 1.10
C LYS A 26 -1.00 29.32 1.04
N ALA A 27 -2.13 28.92 0.48
CA ALA A 27 -2.47 27.51 0.34
C ALA A 27 -1.25 26.80 -0.25
N LYS A 28 -0.64 25.88 0.52
CA LYS A 28 0.56 25.17 0.07
C LYS A 28 0.23 24.52 -1.26
N ARG A 29 0.98 24.84 -2.32
CA ARG A 29 0.84 24.20 -3.63
C ARG A 29 0.90 22.70 -3.41
N VAL A 30 -0.22 22.02 -3.63
CA VAL A 30 -0.32 20.57 -3.43
C VAL A 30 0.63 19.94 -4.43
N SER A 31 1.61 19.14 -3.96
CA SER A 31 2.62 18.55 -4.85
C SER A 31 1.95 17.78 -5.98
N LYS A 32 2.45 17.89 -7.21
CA LYS A 32 1.90 17.13 -8.35
C LYS A 32 2.35 15.65 -8.32
N VAL A 33 3.46 15.39 -7.63
CA VAL A 33 4.05 14.06 -7.41
C VAL A 33 3.51 13.44 -6.12
N ALA A 34 3.04 12.19 -6.23
CA ALA A 34 2.58 11.38 -5.12
C ALA A 34 3.75 10.64 -4.47
N GLN A 35 3.89 10.80 -3.15
CA GLN A 35 4.90 10.14 -2.32
C GLN A 35 4.24 9.33 -1.19
N GLY A 36 5.01 8.43 -0.59
CA GLY A 36 4.58 7.62 0.54
C GLY A 36 3.71 6.39 0.19
N LYS A 37 3.18 5.73 1.22
CA LYS A 37 2.50 4.42 1.12
C LYS A 37 1.27 4.43 0.19
N ARG A 38 0.58 5.57 0.08
CA ARG A 38 -0.64 5.72 -0.73
C ARG A 38 -0.39 6.28 -2.13
N ALA A 39 0.87 6.49 -2.55
CA ALA A 39 1.21 7.20 -3.79
C ALA A 39 0.45 6.67 -5.02
N LYS A 40 0.48 5.36 -5.25
CA LYS A 40 -0.24 4.72 -6.37
C LYS A 40 -1.76 4.91 -6.27
N SER A 41 -2.31 4.81 -5.06
CA SER A 41 -3.75 5.05 -4.86
C SER A 41 -4.13 6.51 -5.08
N SER A 42 -3.29 7.47 -4.67
CA SER A 42 -3.53 8.90 -4.88
C SER A 42 -3.52 9.27 -6.36
N VAL A 43 -2.59 8.70 -7.14
CA VAL A 43 -2.55 8.87 -8.60
C VAL A 43 -3.74 8.20 -9.28
N PHE A 44 -4.09 6.97 -8.87
CA PHE A 44 -5.24 6.27 -9.44
C PHE A 44 -6.56 7.00 -9.17
N ARG A 45 -6.71 7.62 -7.99
CA ARG A 45 -7.84 8.49 -7.64
C ARG A 45 -7.84 9.83 -8.39
N GLY A 46 -6.72 10.26 -8.97
CA GLY A 46 -6.60 11.54 -9.68
C GLY A 46 -6.20 12.74 -8.81
N THR A 47 -5.97 12.54 -7.50
CA THR A 47 -5.51 13.62 -6.59
C THR A 47 -4.08 14.10 -6.88
N LYS A 48 -3.32 13.30 -7.64
CA LYS A 48 -1.92 13.53 -8.01
C LYS A 48 -1.74 13.03 -9.45
N GLU A 49 -0.78 13.61 -10.17
CA GLU A 49 -0.56 13.28 -11.59
C GLU A 49 0.31 12.03 -11.76
N LYS A 50 1.42 11.95 -11.01
CA LYS A 50 2.41 10.87 -11.12
C LYS A 50 2.95 10.44 -9.77
N THR A 51 3.43 9.20 -9.64
CA THR A 51 4.18 8.77 -8.46
C THR A 51 5.62 9.29 -8.51
N SER A 52 6.37 9.17 -7.41
CA SER A 52 7.81 9.46 -7.39
C SER A 52 8.61 8.68 -8.44
N GLY A 53 8.16 7.47 -8.78
CA GLY A 53 8.75 6.64 -9.85
C GLY A 53 8.11 6.86 -11.23
N GLY A 54 7.41 7.97 -11.46
CA GLY A 54 6.89 8.34 -12.78
C GLY A 54 5.62 7.62 -13.26
N LEU A 55 4.99 6.78 -12.43
CA LEU A 55 3.75 6.09 -12.84
C LEU A 55 2.57 7.05 -12.83
N THR A 56 1.88 7.15 -13.97
CA THR A 56 0.61 7.86 -14.13
C THR A 56 -0.57 6.91 -13.98
N LYS A 57 -1.81 7.45 -14.03
CA LYS A 57 -3.04 6.66 -13.89
C LYS A 57 -3.16 5.52 -14.91
N SER A 58 -2.73 5.72 -16.15
CA SER A 58 -2.78 4.70 -17.22
C SER A 58 -1.89 3.49 -16.94
N GLY A 59 -0.78 3.69 -16.22
CA GLY A 59 0.14 2.63 -15.81
C GLY A 59 -0.29 1.85 -14.56
N LEU A 60 -1.45 2.16 -13.99
CA LEU A 60 -1.94 1.58 -12.74
C LEU A 60 -3.24 0.79 -12.93
N VAL A 61 -3.41 -0.25 -12.13
CA VAL A 61 -4.61 -1.10 -12.13
C VAL A 61 -4.95 -1.51 -10.70
N LYS A 62 -6.24 -1.68 -10.41
CA LYS A 62 -6.74 -2.24 -9.15
C LYS A 62 -6.82 -3.75 -9.26
N ASN A 63 -6.20 -4.48 -8.33
CA ASN A 63 -6.27 -5.94 -8.28
C ASN A 63 -7.55 -6.43 -7.57
N LYS A 64 -7.81 -7.75 -7.59
CA LYS A 64 -8.98 -8.36 -6.92
C LYS A 64 -9.05 -8.08 -5.41
N ARG A 65 -7.91 -7.82 -4.75
CA ARG A 65 -7.82 -7.47 -3.32
C ARG A 65 -8.01 -5.98 -3.05
N GLY A 66 -8.36 -5.19 -4.08
CA GLY A 66 -8.55 -3.75 -3.99
C GLY A 66 -7.28 -2.90 -3.95
N LYS A 67 -6.08 -3.51 -4.05
CA LYS A 67 -4.78 -2.81 -4.04
C LYS A 67 -4.45 -2.28 -5.44
N VAL A 68 -4.01 -1.02 -5.49
CA VAL A 68 -3.50 -0.40 -6.73
C VAL A 68 -2.04 -0.81 -6.95
N VAL A 69 -1.79 -1.46 -8.08
CA VAL A 69 -0.47 -1.95 -8.52
C VAL A 69 -0.17 -1.42 -9.91
N SER A 70 1.08 -1.55 -10.38
CA SER A 70 1.40 -1.22 -11.77
C SER A 70 0.88 -2.30 -12.72
N LYS A 71 0.35 -1.88 -13.87
CA LYS A 71 -0.20 -2.76 -14.89
C LYS A 71 0.82 -3.80 -15.36
N LYS A 72 2.04 -3.36 -15.66
CA LYS A 72 3.19 -4.23 -16.00
C LYS A 72 3.44 -5.34 -14.97
N LYS A 73 3.37 -5.01 -13.67
CA LYS A 73 3.63 -5.98 -12.59
C LYS A 73 2.47 -6.95 -12.42
N HIS A 74 1.24 -6.50 -12.66
CA HIS A 74 0.05 -7.35 -12.68
C HIS A 74 0.08 -8.37 -13.82
N GLU A 75 0.43 -7.93 -15.03
CA GLU A 75 0.56 -8.80 -16.21
C GLU A 75 1.70 -9.79 -16.06
N TRP A 76 2.86 -9.36 -15.56
CA TRP A 76 3.97 -10.27 -15.28
C TRP A 76 3.59 -11.36 -14.28
N GLY A 77 2.86 -11.01 -13.21
CA GLY A 77 2.34 -11.99 -12.25
C GLY A 77 1.37 -13.00 -12.89
N LYS A 78 0.52 -12.57 -13.82
CA LYS A 78 -0.38 -13.45 -14.58
C LYS A 78 0.39 -14.40 -15.50
N LYS A 79 1.40 -13.88 -16.22
CA LYS A 79 2.27 -14.70 -17.07
C LYS A 79 2.98 -15.77 -16.26
N ASN A 80 3.59 -15.39 -15.14
CA ASN A 80 4.31 -16.32 -14.27
C ASN A 80 3.39 -17.35 -13.58
N TYR A 81 2.13 -17.00 -13.33
CA TYR A 81 1.15 -17.98 -12.85
C TYR A 81 0.85 -19.06 -13.91
N GLY A 82 0.84 -18.68 -15.18
CA GLY A 82 0.53 -19.58 -16.30
C GLY A 82 1.66 -20.55 -16.70
N THR A 83 2.91 -20.29 -16.34
CA THR A 83 4.06 -21.11 -16.79
C THR A 83 4.08 -22.52 -16.22
N GLY A 84 3.59 -22.73 -15.00
CA GLY A 84 3.56 -24.07 -14.39
C GLY A 84 2.72 -24.17 -13.13
N LEU A 85 2.63 -23.09 -12.35
CA LEU A 85 1.88 -23.11 -11.08
C LEU A 85 0.39 -23.41 -11.30
N LYS A 86 -0.21 -22.83 -12.34
CA LYS A 86 -1.60 -23.12 -12.72
C LYS A 86 -1.80 -24.62 -13.03
N LYS A 87 -0.94 -25.23 -13.84
CA LYS A 87 -1.02 -26.64 -14.21
C LYS A 87 -0.99 -27.55 -12.97
N TRP A 88 -0.10 -27.26 -12.02
CA TRP A 88 0.01 -28.02 -10.78
C TRP A 88 -1.24 -27.86 -9.90
N ILE A 89 -1.74 -26.64 -9.74
CA ILE A 89 -2.96 -26.37 -8.95
C ILE A 89 -4.17 -27.10 -9.56
N ASP A 90 -4.30 -27.08 -10.89
CA ASP A 90 -5.39 -27.75 -11.59
C ASP A 90 -5.30 -29.28 -11.42
N ALA A 91 -4.09 -29.85 -11.52
CA ALA A 91 -3.83 -31.27 -11.29
C ALA A 91 -4.17 -31.71 -9.85
N VAL A 92 -3.75 -30.93 -8.84
CA VAL A 92 -4.08 -31.19 -7.43
C VAL A 92 -5.58 -31.06 -7.19
N THR A 93 -6.24 -30.07 -7.80
CA THR A 93 -7.69 -29.89 -7.67
C THR A 93 -8.45 -31.08 -8.26
N LYS A 94 -8.01 -31.58 -9.43
CA LYS A 94 -8.56 -32.78 -10.06
C LYS A 94 -8.35 -34.02 -9.20
N ALA A 95 -7.15 -34.21 -8.63
CA ALA A 95 -6.84 -35.31 -7.73
C ALA A 95 -7.69 -35.29 -6.45
N ARG A 96 -7.88 -34.11 -5.84
CA ARG A 96 -8.74 -33.95 -4.66
C ARG A 96 -10.19 -34.35 -4.94
N LYS A 97 -10.74 -33.92 -6.07
CA LYS A 97 -12.10 -34.29 -6.50
C LYS A 97 -12.20 -35.80 -6.73
N ALA A 98 -11.22 -36.39 -7.41
CA ALA A 98 -11.18 -37.82 -7.72
C ALA A 98 -10.91 -38.74 -6.52
N LEU A 99 -10.53 -38.19 -5.37
CA LEU A 99 -10.34 -38.91 -4.10
C LEU A 99 -11.36 -38.48 -3.03
N ASN A 100 -12.31 -37.61 -3.39
CA ASN A 100 -13.33 -37.05 -2.50
C ASN A 100 -12.77 -36.48 -1.16
N ILE A 101 -11.58 -35.87 -1.19
CA ILE A 101 -10.92 -35.36 0.02
C ILE A 101 -11.56 -34.04 0.45
N LYS A 102 -12.29 -34.08 1.58
CA LYS A 102 -12.85 -32.91 2.27
C LYS A 102 -11.90 -32.43 3.38
N GLY A 103 -11.89 -31.13 3.64
CA GLY A 103 -11.01 -30.51 4.64
C GLY A 103 -9.54 -30.42 4.24
N TYR A 104 -8.70 -29.97 5.18
CA TYR A 104 -7.27 -29.80 4.96
C TYR A 104 -6.53 -31.15 5.08
N HIS A 105 -5.68 -31.45 4.11
CA HIS A 105 -4.77 -32.60 4.11
C HIS A 105 -3.46 -32.17 3.44
N SER A 106 -2.32 -32.52 4.03
CA SER A 106 -1.00 -32.19 3.48
C SER A 106 -0.72 -33.02 2.21
N ILE A 107 -0.32 -32.34 1.13
CA ILE A 107 0.05 -33.01 -0.13
C ILE A 107 1.37 -33.72 0.09
N GLY A 108 1.40 -35.05 0.01
CA GLY A 108 2.60 -35.86 0.24
C GLY A 108 3.05 -35.95 1.70
N GLY A 109 2.18 -35.59 2.66
CA GLY A 109 2.50 -35.68 4.09
C GLY A 109 2.50 -37.12 4.63
N SER A 110 2.60 -37.24 5.96
CA SER A 110 2.61 -38.54 6.66
C SER A 110 1.29 -39.32 6.53
N SER A 111 0.15 -38.62 6.42
CA SER A 111 -1.16 -39.24 6.25
C SER A 111 -1.28 -40.01 4.92
N GLU A 112 -1.92 -41.17 4.95
CA GLU A 112 -2.13 -42.01 3.75
C GLU A 112 -2.87 -41.26 2.63
N LYS A 113 -3.93 -40.51 3.00
CA LYS A 113 -4.68 -39.64 2.08
C LYS A 113 -3.79 -38.58 1.42
N GLY A 114 -2.82 -38.03 2.16
CA GLY A 114 -1.85 -37.06 1.65
C GLY A 114 -0.88 -37.66 0.63
N LYS A 115 -0.37 -38.86 0.91
CA LYS A 115 0.48 -39.62 -0.02
C LYS A 115 -0.27 -39.98 -1.29
N ALA A 116 -1.49 -40.51 -1.17
CA ALA A 116 -2.36 -40.84 -2.30
C ALA A 116 -2.70 -39.61 -3.15
N LEU A 117 -2.94 -38.46 -2.51
CA LEU A 117 -3.19 -37.19 -3.20
C LEU A 117 -1.99 -36.76 -4.06
N LEU A 118 -0.77 -36.85 -3.54
CA LEU A 118 0.43 -36.51 -4.30
C LEU A 118 0.63 -37.46 -5.50
N ALA A 119 0.49 -38.77 -5.28
CA ALA A 119 0.61 -39.76 -6.34
C ALA A 119 -0.37 -39.47 -7.49
N LYS A 120 -1.66 -39.25 -7.16
CA LYS A 120 -2.69 -38.97 -8.18
C LYS A 120 -2.52 -37.58 -8.83
N ALA A 121 -2.08 -36.57 -8.09
CA ALA A 121 -1.79 -35.25 -8.64
C ALA A 121 -0.64 -35.29 -9.66
N ARG A 122 0.43 -36.06 -9.40
CA ARG A 122 1.53 -36.27 -10.35
C ARG A 122 1.07 -36.90 -11.65
N VAL A 123 0.13 -37.84 -11.60
CA VAL A 123 -0.46 -38.46 -12.81
C VAL A 123 -1.24 -37.45 -13.66
N TYR A 124 -1.94 -36.51 -13.02
CA TYR A 124 -2.66 -35.46 -13.75
C TYR A 124 -1.78 -34.29 -14.20
N TYR A 125 -0.58 -34.17 -13.66
CA TYR A 125 0.38 -33.14 -14.03
C TYR A 125 1.12 -33.57 -15.31
N LYS A 126 0.71 -32.98 -16.44
CA LYS A 126 1.33 -33.15 -17.76
C LYS A 126 1.98 -31.84 -18.23
#